data_AF-A0A453M4S9-F1
#
_entry.id   AF-A0A453M4S9-F1
#
_cell.length_a   1.000
_cell.length_b   1.000
_cell.length_c   1.000
_cell.angle_alpha   90.00
_cell.angle_beta   90.00
_cell.angle_gamma   90.00
#
_symmetry.space_group_name_H-M   'P 1'
#
loop_
_entity.id
_entity.type
_entity.pdbx_description
1 polymer ?
#
loop_
_entity_poly.entity_id
_entity_poly.type
_entity_poly.pdbx_seq_one_letter_code
_entity_poly.pdbx_strand_id
1 'polypeptide(L)'
;DLFKDEIISGIEKRVAAWTFLPEENAESMQVLHYEVGQKYDAHFDYFSDKKNVKRGGHRVATVLMYLTDVKKGGETVFPIAEVCHCFSDLLSLFCDKNVISYPMHYSGKRFTT
;
A
#
# COMPACT_ATOMS: atom_id res chain seq x y z
N ASP A 1 16.36 12.13 -14.83
CA ASP A 1 14.94 12.21 -15.19
C ASP A 1 14.56 13.68 -15.20
N LEU A 2 14.49 14.32 -16.37
CA LEU A 2 14.60 15.79 -16.49
C LEU A 2 13.27 16.55 -16.30
N PHE A 3 12.14 15.85 -16.21
CA PHE A 3 10.83 16.46 -15.98
C PHE A 3 9.95 15.55 -15.13
N LYS A 4 10.28 15.41 -13.85
CA LYS A 4 9.38 14.77 -12.87
C LYS A 4 8.38 15.83 -12.39
N ASP A 5 7.09 15.51 -12.47
CA ASP A 5 6.00 16.39 -12.06
C ASP A 5 6.16 16.81 -10.58
N GLU A 6 5.99 18.11 -10.28
CA GLU A 6 6.21 18.66 -8.94
C GLU A 6 5.24 18.10 -7.89
N ILE A 7 4.00 17.81 -8.28
CA ILE A 7 2.99 17.23 -7.39
C ILE A 7 3.37 15.79 -7.06
N ILE A 8 3.74 15.00 -8.07
CA ILE A 8 4.19 13.62 -7.86
C ILE A 8 5.43 13.57 -6.96
N SER A 9 6.42 14.42 -7.24
CA SER A 9 7.63 14.52 -6.40
C SER A 9 7.30 14.94 -4.97
N GLY A 10 6.36 15.86 -4.78
CA GLY A 10 5.89 16.28 -3.46
C GLY A 10 5.25 15.13 -2.66
N ILE A 11 4.50 14.26 -3.34
CA ILE A 11 3.87 13.08 -2.72
C ILE A 11 4.93 12.06 -2.32
N GLU A 12 5.88 11.72 -3.21
CA GLU A 12 6.93 10.75 -2.90
C GLU A 12 7.82 11.20 -1.74
N LYS A 13 8.19 12.49 -1.70
CA LYS A 13 8.92 13.07 -0.55
C LYS A 13 8.15 12.95 0.75
N ARG A 14 6.84 13.15 0.73
CA ARG A 14 5.98 12.99 1.92
C ARG A 14 5.93 11.53 2.37
N VAL A 15 5.81 10.59 1.43
CA VAL A 15 5.83 9.16 1.72
C VAL A 15 7.18 8.72 2.30
N ALA A 16 8.29 9.17 1.72
CA ALA A 16 9.64 8.92 2.23
C ALA A 16 9.81 9.44 3.66
N ALA A 17 9.38 10.68 3.92
CA ALA A 17 9.43 11.27 5.25
C ALA A 17 8.56 10.52 6.27
N TRP A 18 7.38 10.05 5.87
CA TRP A 18 6.46 9.33 6.76
C TRP A 18 6.91 7.90 7.08
N THR A 19 7.47 7.21 6.09
CA THR A 19 7.94 5.82 6.23
C THR A 19 9.34 5.70 6.80
N PHE A 20 10.09 6.81 6.88
CA PHE A 20 11.52 6.84 7.19
C PHE A 20 12.37 6.00 6.22
N LEU A 21 11.90 5.82 4.98
CA LEU A 21 12.62 5.12 3.92
C LEU A 21 13.12 6.13 2.86
N PRO A 22 14.33 5.94 2.29
CA PRO A 22 14.84 6.79 1.21
C PRO A 22 13.93 6.81 -0.02
N GLU A 23 13.78 7.96 -0.68
CA GLU A 23 12.96 8.13 -1.89
C GLU A 23 13.48 7.25 -3.04
N GLU A 24 14.80 7.02 -3.10
CA GLU A 24 15.47 6.23 -4.14
C GLU A 24 15.08 4.75 -4.11
N ASN A 25 14.50 4.28 -3.00
CA ASN A 25 14.00 2.91 -2.86
C ASN A 25 12.57 2.75 -3.41
N ALA A 26 11.88 3.85 -3.72
CA ALA A 26 10.51 3.81 -4.21
C ALA A 26 10.46 3.33 -5.67
N GLU A 27 9.51 2.44 -5.96
CA GLU A 27 9.09 2.19 -7.34
C GLU A 27 8.21 3.34 -7.84
N SER A 28 8.07 3.48 -9.16
CA SER A 28 7.14 4.44 -9.75
C SER A 28 5.70 4.21 -9.25
N MET A 29 4.98 5.29 -8.97
CA MET A 29 3.61 5.23 -8.44
C MET A 29 2.68 4.46 -9.37
N GLN A 30 1.91 3.53 -8.80
CA GLN A 30 0.91 2.74 -9.52
C GLN A 30 -0.50 3.24 -9.18
N VAL A 31 -1.29 3.55 -10.21
CA VAL A 31 -2.68 4.00 -10.07
C VAL A 31 -3.61 2.89 -10.55
N LEU A 32 -4.55 2.49 -9.69
CA LEU A 32 -5.54 1.45 -9.96
C LEU A 32 -6.95 2.04 -9.86
N HIS A 33 -7.81 1.65 -10.79
CA HIS A 33 -9.23 2.03 -10.81
C HIS A 33 -10.08 0.77 -10.83
N TYR A 34 -11.02 0.67 -9.88
CA TYR A 34 -11.93 -0.46 -9.74
C TYR A 34 -13.36 -0.02 -10.03
N GLU A 35 -14.00 -0.71 -10.97
CA GLU A 35 -15.44 -0.60 -11.21
C GLU A 35 -16.25 -1.43 -10.21
N VAL A 36 -17.56 -1.18 -10.16
CA VAL A 36 -18.47 -1.95 -9.32
C VAL A 36 -18.37 -3.45 -9.64
N GLY A 37 -18.07 -4.25 -8.62
CA GLY A 37 -17.95 -5.71 -8.72
C GLY A 37 -16.55 -6.22 -9.11
N GLN A 38 -15.62 -5.35 -9.53
CA GLN A 38 -14.23 -5.75 -9.67
C GLN A 38 -13.60 -5.96 -8.29
N LYS A 39 -12.59 -6.81 -8.17
CA LYS A 39 -11.87 -7.05 -6.92
C LYS A 39 -10.41 -7.42 -7.19
N TYR A 40 -9.62 -7.44 -6.13
CA TYR A 40 -8.27 -7.99 -6.17
C TYR A 40 -8.15 -9.08 -5.11
N ASP A 41 -7.89 -10.31 -5.53
CA ASP A 41 -7.72 -11.41 -4.61
C ASP A 41 -6.49 -11.20 -3.73
N ALA A 42 -6.54 -11.73 -2.52
CA ALA A 42 -5.50 -11.46 -1.55
C ALA A 42 -4.17 -12.08 -1.98
N HIS A 43 -3.07 -11.34 -1.75
CA HIS A 43 -1.74 -11.65 -2.24
C HIS A 43 -0.66 -11.02 -1.37
N PHE A 44 0.60 -11.38 -1.63
CA PHE A 44 1.77 -10.70 -1.08
C PHE A 44 2.38 -9.75 -2.10
N ASP A 45 2.86 -8.61 -1.63
CA ASP A 45 3.51 -7.61 -2.48
C ASP A 45 4.98 -7.94 -2.77
N TYR A 46 5.60 -8.82 -1.98
CA TYR A 46 6.99 -9.24 -2.21
C TYR A 46 7.09 -10.28 -3.34
N PHE A 47 8.23 -10.27 -4.03
CA PHE A 47 8.53 -11.26 -5.05
C PHE A 47 8.99 -12.58 -4.42
N SER A 48 8.35 -13.69 -4.81
CA SER A 48 8.80 -15.06 -4.45
C SER A 48 9.84 -15.63 -5.43
N ASP A 49 9.97 -15.02 -6.61
CA ASP A 49 10.90 -15.44 -7.66
C ASP A 49 12.30 -14.81 -7.46
N LYS A 50 13.35 -15.65 -7.56
CA LYS A 50 14.74 -15.24 -7.37
C LYS A 50 15.27 -14.27 -8.45
N LYS A 51 14.61 -14.14 -9.60
CA LYS A 51 15.03 -13.28 -10.72
C LYS A 51 14.64 -11.82 -10.48
N ASN A 52 13.44 -11.56 -9.97
CA ASN A 52 12.93 -10.24 -9.63
C ASN A 52 13.67 -9.67 -8.42
N VAL A 53 13.94 -10.51 -7.42
CA VAL A 53 14.76 -10.13 -6.25
C VAL A 53 16.16 -9.69 -6.66
N LYS A 54 16.79 -10.40 -7.61
CA LYS A 54 18.12 -10.03 -8.12
C LYS A 54 18.14 -8.75 -8.95
N ARG A 55 17.00 -8.34 -9.52
CA ARG A 55 16.90 -7.17 -10.41
C ARG A 55 16.50 -5.89 -9.69
N GLY A 56 15.66 -5.99 -8.65
CA GLY A 56 15.09 -4.81 -7.98
C GLY A 56 14.98 -4.91 -6.46
N GLY A 57 15.45 -6.00 -5.83
CA GLY A 57 15.29 -6.23 -4.40
C GLY A 57 13.89 -6.73 -4.01
N HIS A 58 13.64 -6.86 -2.70
CA HIS A 58 12.32 -7.17 -2.16
C HIS A 58 11.61 -5.89 -1.71
N ARG A 59 10.29 -5.82 -1.93
CA ARG A 59 9.46 -4.77 -1.34
C ARG A 59 9.37 -4.97 0.16
N VAL A 60 9.78 -3.96 0.93
CA VAL A 60 9.82 -3.99 2.40
C VAL A 60 8.64 -3.27 3.05
N ALA A 61 7.92 -2.46 2.27
CA ALA A 61 6.69 -1.80 2.67
C ALA A 61 5.90 -1.39 1.42
N THR A 62 4.58 -1.32 1.57
CA THR A 62 3.67 -0.76 0.57
C THR A 62 2.86 0.35 1.20
N VAL A 63 2.73 1.48 0.51
CA VAL A 63 1.84 2.58 0.90
C VAL A 63 0.63 2.59 -0.03
N LEU A 64 -0.54 2.28 0.51
CA LEU A 64 -1.80 2.33 -0.21
C LEU A 64 -2.50 3.67 0.05
N MET A 65 -2.69 4.45 -1.01
CA MET A 65 -3.38 5.74 -0.96
C MET A 65 -4.76 5.65 -1.60
N TYR A 66 -5.81 6.05 -0.88
CA TYR A 66 -7.17 6.07 -1.41
C TYR A 66 -7.45 7.44 -2.03
N LEU A 67 -7.64 7.45 -3.35
CA LEU A 67 -7.83 8.68 -4.12
C LEU A 67 -9.29 9.16 -4.16
N THR A 68 -10.24 8.30 -3.79
CA THR A 68 -11.68 8.61 -3.77
C THR A 68 -12.37 7.91 -2.60
N ASP A 69 -13.46 8.50 -2.12
CA ASP A 69 -14.33 7.85 -1.12
C ASP A 69 -15.29 6.86 -1.83
N VAL A 70 -15.38 5.64 -1.29
CA VAL A 70 -16.22 4.56 -1.82
C VAL A 70 -17.46 4.39 -0.95
N LYS A 71 -18.65 4.34 -1.57
CA LYS A 71 -19.94 4.27 -0.82
C LYS A 71 -20.15 2.95 -0.08
N LYS A 72 -19.73 1.82 -0.68
CA LYS A 72 -19.87 0.46 -0.13
C LYS A 72 -18.84 -0.48 -0.76
N GLY A 73 -18.25 -1.37 0.04
CA GLY A 73 -17.19 -2.27 -0.40
C GLY A 73 -15.87 -1.54 -0.66
N GLY A 74 -14.92 -2.21 -1.32
CA GLY A 74 -13.62 -1.64 -1.70
C GLY A 74 -12.59 -1.62 -0.56
N GLU A 75 -12.89 -2.29 0.55
CA GLU A 75 -12.00 -2.39 1.70
C GLU A 75 -10.72 -3.15 1.33
N THR A 76 -9.57 -2.65 1.78
CA THR A 76 -8.36 -3.50 1.85
C THR A 76 -8.51 -4.42 3.05
N VAL A 77 -8.59 -5.72 2.80
CA VAL A 77 -8.71 -6.75 3.82
C VAL A 77 -7.37 -7.46 3.98
N PHE A 78 -6.99 -7.71 5.22
CA PHE A 78 -5.83 -8.50 5.60
C PHE A 78 -6.29 -9.80 6.29
N PRO A 79 -6.55 -10.90 5.56
CA PRO A 79 -7.23 -12.08 6.09
C PRO A 79 -6.51 -12.80 7.24
N ILE A 80 -5.20 -12.62 7.37
CA ILE A 80 -4.34 -13.28 8.35
C ILE A 80 -3.80 -12.33 9.43
N ALA A 81 -4.27 -11.08 9.45
CA ALA A 81 -3.87 -10.15 10.51
C ALA A 81 -4.45 -10.63 11.84
N GLU A 82 -3.61 -10.79 12.85
CA GLU A 82 -4.10 -10.95 14.22
C GLU A 82 -4.81 -9.66 14.61
N VAL A 83 -6.09 -9.76 14.97
CA VAL A 83 -6.81 -8.65 15.59
C VAL A 83 -6.16 -8.45 16.96
N CYS A 84 -5.23 -7.51 17.07
CA CYS A 84 -4.61 -7.23 18.34
C CYS A 84 -5.64 -6.52 19.23
N HIS A 85 -6.22 -7.25 20.19
CA HIS A 85 -7.22 -6.75 21.14
C HIS A 85 -6.66 -5.77 22.19
N CYS A 86 -5.44 -5.24 22.02
CA CYS A 86 -4.81 -4.31 22.93
C CYS A 86 -3.91 -3.30 22.20
N PHE A 87 -4.48 -2.43 21.36
CA PHE A 87 -3.75 -1.31 20.74
C PHE A 87 -4.67 -0.10 20.61
N SER A 88 -5.00 0.56 21.73
CA SER A 88 -5.85 1.76 21.70
C SER A 88 -5.14 3.00 21.15
N ASP A 89 -3.82 3.17 21.27
CA ASP A 89 -3.27 4.53 21.14
C ASP A 89 -2.15 4.74 20.11
N LEU A 90 -1.45 3.70 19.62
CA LEU A 90 -0.32 3.92 18.69
C LEU A 90 -0.58 3.50 17.24
N LEU A 91 -1.43 2.49 17.00
CA LEU A 91 -1.78 2.08 15.63
C LEU A 91 -3.01 2.83 15.08
N SER A 92 -3.89 3.31 15.97
CA SER A 92 -5.07 4.11 15.60
C SER A 92 -4.71 5.48 15.00
N LEU A 93 -3.46 5.96 15.19
CA LEU A 93 -2.97 7.17 14.53
C LEU A 93 -2.71 6.97 13.03
N PHE A 94 -2.70 5.72 12.53
CA PHE A 94 -2.37 5.39 11.14
C PHE A 94 -3.58 4.93 10.32
N CYS A 95 -4.79 4.99 10.87
CA CYS A 95 -6.03 4.67 10.16
C CYS A 95 -6.66 5.90 9.47
N ASP A 96 -5.87 6.91 9.12
CA ASP A 96 -6.30 8.06 8.33
C ASP A 96 -6.11 7.78 6.84
N LYS A 97 -7.13 7.17 6.21
CA LYS A 97 -7.30 6.99 4.75
C LYS A 97 -6.12 6.44 3.93
N ASN A 98 -4.97 6.14 4.51
CA ASN A 98 -3.74 5.68 3.85
C ASN A 98 -3.07 4.65 4.77
N VAL A 99 -2.73 3.48 4.23
CA VAL A 99 -2.23 2.34 5.02
C VAL A 99 -0.81 2.02 4.60
N ILE A 100 0.09 1.90 5.58
CA ILE A 100 1.38 1.22 5.39
C ILE A 100 1.19 -0.25 5.70
N SER A 101 1.44 -1.14 4.74
CA SER A 101 1.52 -2.58 4.96
C SER A 101 2.95 -3.07 4.80
N TYR A 102 3.44 -3.80 5.79
CA TYR A 102 4.71 -4.54 5.70
C TYR A 102 4.50 -5.87 4.94
N PRO A 103 5.47 -6.34 4.15
CA PRO A 103 5.32 -7.37 3.11
C PRO A 103 4.82 -8.73 3.60
N MET A 104 4.87 -8.99 4.90
CA MET A 104 4.26 -10.19 5.50
C MET A 104 2.72 -10.18 5.48
N HIS A 105 2.09 -9.09 5.07
CA HIS A 105 0.64 -8.96 5.15
C HIS A 105 -0.03 -9.30 3.82
N TYR A 106 -0.64 -10.48 3.78
CA TYR A 106 -1.53 -10.95 2.72
C TYR A 106 -2.71 -9.98 2.62
N SER A 107 -2.81 -9.23 1.52
CA SER A 107 -3.82 -8.17 1.36
C SER A 107 -4.60 -8.31 0.06
N GLY A 108 -5.91 -8.07 0.11
CA GLY A 108 -6.79 -8.07 -1.05
C GLY A 108 -7.86 -6.99 -0.95
N LYS A 109 -8.46 -6.62 -2.08
CA LYS A 109 -9.62 -5.72 -2.11
C LYS A 109 -10.89 -6.55 -2.07
N ARG A 110 -11.66 -6.47 -0.98
CA ARG A 110 -12.97 -7.12 -0.87
C ARG A 110 -14.06 -6.14 -1.27
N PHE A 111 -15.11 -6.65 -1.87
CA PHE A 111 -16.36 -5.92 -2.09
C PHE A 111 -17.45 -6.68 -1.35
N THR A 112 -18.16 -5.99 -0.45
CA THR A 112 -19.44 -6.46 0.05
C THR A 112 -20.50 -5.95 -0.92
N THR A 113 -21.14 -6.86 -1.68
CA THR A 113 -22.31 -6.53 -2.50
C THR A 113 -23.46 -6.04 -1.64
#